data_AF-A7T0L6-F1
#
_entry.id   AF-A7T0L6-F1
#
_cell.length_a   1.000
_cell.length_b   1.000
_cell.length_c   1.000
_cell.angle_alpha   90.00
_cell.angle_beta   90.00
_cell.angle_gamma   90.00
#
_symmetry.space_group_name_H-M   'P 1'
#
loop_
_entity.id
_entity.type
_entity.pdbx_description
1 polymer ?
#
loop_
_entity_poly.entity_id
_entity_poly.type
_entity_poly.pdbx_seq_one_letter_code
_entity_poly.pdbx_strand_id
1 'polypeptide(L)'
;MLQGESLDLVEAVEESKVVIHVLQEERDDEVWEELYERAKEMAAEWGFVPSTPRRAASQRHRINVQANTPMLCWRRAVYLPLVDYLVQWLNDRSRKHRYRFLGQSYSRKAGFTRQSQD
;
A
#
# COMPACT_ATOMS: atom_id res chain seq x y z
N MET A 1 24.38 17.50 2.84
CA MET A 1 24.00 16.07 2.72
C MET A 1 22.49 16.01 2.61
N LEU A 2 21.94 15.19 1.71
CA LEU A 2 20.49 15.03 1.47
C LEU A 2 19.75 14.33 2.62
N GLN A 3 20.38 14.30 3.79
CA GLN A 3 19.93 13.74 5.05
C GLN A 3 20.25 14.79 6.11
N GLY A 4 19.50 15.90 6.11
CA GLY A 4 19.45 16.78 7.27
C GLY A 4 18.99 15.95 8.47
N GLU A 5 19.72 16.04 9.57
CA GLU A 5 19.48 15.27 10.78
C GLU A 5 18.03 15.51 11.25
N SER A 6 17.25 14.42 11.34
CA SER A 6 15.81 14.38 11.64
C SER A 6 14.88 15.12 10.66
N LEU A 7 14.79 14.62 9.41
CA LEU A 7 13.46 14.57 8.81
C LEU A 7 12.61 13.72 9.77
N ASP A 8 11.66 14.35 10.47
CA ASP A 8 11.07 13.81 11.69
C ASP A 8 10.35 12.48 11.40
N LEU A 9 10.96 11.38 11.81
CA LEU A 9 10.41 10.04 11.57
C LEU A 9 9.09 9.84 12.32
N VAL A 10 8.79 10.67 13.33
CA VAL A 10 7.47 10.73 13.97
C VAL A 10 6.46 11.41 13.05
N GLU A 11 6.82 12.56 12.47
CA GLU A 11 6.01 13.26 11.46
C GLU A 11 5.72 12.36 10.26
N ALA A 12 6.73 11.66 9.72
CA ALA A 12 6.55 10.70 8.63
C ALA A 12 5.61 9.53 9.02
N VAL A 13 5.62 9.10 10.29
CA VAL A 13 4.65 8.10 10.79
C VAL A 13 3.25 8.69 10.88
N GLU A 14 3.08 9.94 11.25
CA GLU A 14 1.76 10.61 11.26
C GLU A 14 1.23 10.82 9.83
N GLU A 15 2.06 11.33 8.91
CA GLU A 15 1.71 11.47 7.50
C GLU A 15 1.33 10.13 6.87
N SER A 16 2.04 9.04 7.23
CA SER A 16 1.69 7.70 6.73
C SER A 16 0.27 7.27 7.10
N LYS A 17 -0.28 7.74 8.22
CA LYS A 17 -1.67 7.43 8.61
C LYS A 17 -2.67 8.10 7.69
N VAL A 18 -2.38 9.33 7.25
CA VAL A 18 -3.22 10.05 6.28
C VAL A 18 -3.25 9.29 4.97
N VAL A 19 -2.08 8.85 4.47
CA VAL A 19 -2.00 8.04 3.24
C VAL A 19 -2.74 6.71 3.38
N ILE A 20 -2.59 6.03 4.53
CA ILE A 20 -3.33 4.79 4.82
C ILE A 20 -4.85 5.04 4.78
N HIS A 21 -5.31 6.15 5.36
CA HIS A 21 -6.72 6.49 5.39
C HIS A 21 -7.26 6.72 3.98
N VAL A 22 -6.58 7.54 3.17
CA VAL A 22 -6.95 7.78 1.77
C VAL A 22 -6.99 6.46 1.00
N LEU A 23 -5.97 5.60 1.10
CA LEU A 23 -5.96 4.29 0.43
C LEU A 23 -7.12 3.38 0.87
N GLN A 24 -7.60 3.50 2.10
CA GLN A 24 -8.77 2.75 2.56
C GLN A 24 -10.07 3.31 1.98
N GLU A 25 -10.16 4.63 1.80
CA GLU A 25 -11.28 5.29 1.12
C GLU A 25 -11.31 4.94 -0.37
N GLU A 26 -10.15 4.84 -1.03
CA GLU A 26 -10.03 4.39 -2.42
C GLU A 26 -10.59 2.97 -2.64
N ARG A 27 -10.82 2.18 -1.59
CA ARG A 27 -11.48 0.87 -1.67
C ARG A 27 -12.97 0.96 -2.06
N ASP A 28 -13.47 2.15 -2.37
CA ASP A 28 -14.81 2.41 -2.91
C ASP A 28 -15.04 1.78 -4.30
N ASP A 29 -16.29 1.51 -4.60
CA ASP A 29 -16.76 1.05 -5.91
C ASP A 29 -16.66 2.16 -6.96
N GLU A 30 -16.97 3.41 -6.61
CA GLU A 30 -16.96 4.56 -7.51
C GLU A 30 -15.54 4.87 -8.02
N VAL A 31 -14.57 4.88 -7.11
CA VAL A 31 -13.14 5.07 -7.42
C VAL A 31 -12.64 3.99 -8.37
N TRP A 32 -13.03 2.74 -8.12
CA TRP A 32 -12.68 1.63 -9.01
C TRP A 32 -13.29 1.80 -10.40
N GLU A 33 -14.55 2.21 -10.50
CA GLU A 33 -15.25 2.40 -11.77
C GLU A 33 -14.58 3.50 -12.61
N GLU A 34 -14.24 4.63 -12.00
CA GLU A 34 -13.50 5.72 -12.67
C GLU A 34 -12.13 5.25 -13.18
N LEU A 35 -11.37 4.56 -12.32
CA LEU A 35 -10.06 4.00 -12.69
C LEU A 35 -10.17 3.00 -13.85
N TYR A 36 -11.21 2.16 -13.83
CA TYR A 36 -11.43 1.16 -14.85
C TYR A 36 -11.82 1.78 -16.19
N GLU A 37 -12.69 2.79 -16.21
CA GLU A 37 -13.04 3.50 -17.45
C GLU A 37 -11.83 4.22 -18.03
N ARG A 38 -11.00 4.88 -17.21
CA ARG A 38 -9.75 5.46 -17.68
C ARG A 38 -8.79 4.41 -18.25
N ALA A 39 -8.68 3.24 -17.61
CA ALA A 39 -7.86 2.14 -18.12
C ALA A 39 -8.37 1.60 -19.47
N LYS A 40 -9.69 1.57 -19.65
CA LYS A 40 -10.36 1.16 -20.88
C LYS A 40 -10.19 2.19 -22.00
N GLU A 41 -10.25 3.48 -21.70
CA GLU A 41 -9.93 4.56 -22.65
C GLU A 41 -8.49 4.44 -23.15
N MET A 42 -7.54 4.30 -22.23
CA MET A 42 -6.13 4.07 -22.59
C MET A 42 -5.97 2.80 -23.44
N ALA A 43 -6.64 1.69 -23.10
CA ALA A 43 -6.58 0.48 -23.90
C ALA A 43 -7.12 0.68 -25.32
N ALA A 44 -8.20 1.45 -25.46
CA ALA A 44 -8.85 1.74 -26.74
C ALA A 44 -7.96 2.56 -27.68
N GLU A 45 -7.14 3.47 -27.16
CA GLU A 45 -6.13 4.22 -27.96
C GLU A 45 -5.18 3.29 -28.72
N TRP A 46 -4.91 2.11 -28.17
CA TRP A 46 -4.03 1.10 -28.75
C TRP A 46 -4.80 -0.05 -29.41
N GLY A 47 -6.12 0.09 -29.59
CA GLY A 47 -6.97 -0.92 -30.21
C GLY A 47 -7.23 -2.16 -29.35
N PHE A 48 -6.98 -2.09 -28.04
CA PHE A 48 -7.28 -3.17 -27.10
C PHE A 48 -8.64 -3.01 -26.45
N VAL A 49 -9.36 -4.13 -26.30
CA VAL A 49 -10.61 -4.20 -25.54
C VAL A 49 -10.36 -4.96 -24.23
N PRO A 50 -10.80 -4.44 -23.08
CA PRO A 50 -10.66 -5.15 -21.82
C PRO A 50 -11.27 -6.55 -21.89
N SER A 51 -10.49 -7.54 -21.50
CA SER A 51 -10.91 -8.94 -21.48
C SER A 51 -10.48 -9.61 -20.18
N THR A 52 -11.18 -10.70 -19.85
CA THR A 52 -10.82 -11.53 -18.69
C THR A 52 -9.60 -12.38 -19.05
N PRO A 53 -8.54 -12.41 -18.22
CA PRO A 53 -7.39 -13.29 -18.44
C PRO A 53 -7.81 -14.76 -18.57
N ARG A 54 -7.03 -15.54 -19.31
CA ARG A 54 -7.27 -16.98 -19.45
C ARG A 54 -7.27 -17.64 -18.07
N ARG A 55 -8.37 -18.31 -17.73
CA ARG A 55 -8.52 -19.09 -16.50
C ARG A 55 -8.10 -20.53 -16.77
N ALA A 56 -7.39 -21.15 -15.82
CA ALA A 56 -7.16 -22.58 -15.87
C ALA A 56 -8.48 -23.31 -15.60
N ALA A 57 -8.77 -24.35 -16.39
CA ALA A 57 -10.00 -25.15 -16.24
C ALA A 57 -10.11 -25.81 -14.85
N SER A 58 -8.96 -26.13 -14.24
CA SER A 58 -8.87 -26.63 -12.87
C SER A 58 -7.68 -25.98 -12.17
N GLN A 59 -7.91 -25.44 -10.98
CA GLN A 59 -6.86 -25.03 -10.04
C GLN A 59 -7.13 -25.73 -8.71
N ARG A 60 -6.10 -26.40 -8.15
CA ARG A 60 -6.22 -27.15 -6.89
C ARG A 60 -6.00 -26.29 -5.64
N HIS A 61 -5.16 -25.26 -5.75
CA HIS A 61 -4.69 -24.50 -4.57
C HIS A 61 -5.33 -23.12 -4.43
N ARG A 62 -5.82 -22.52 -5.53
CA ARG A 62 -6.49 -21.23 -5.51
C ARG A 62 -7.75 -21.31 -6.34
N ILE A 63 -8.87 -20.89 -5.76
CA ILE A 63 -10.12 -20.80 -6.50
C ILE A 63 -9.96 -19.68 -7.53
N ASN A 64 -10.32 -19.97 -8.77
CA ASN A 64 -10.40 -18.95 -9.81
C ASN A 64 -11.36 -17.84 -9.38
N VAL A 65 -11.00 -16.58 -9.63
CA VAL A 65 -11.85 -15.43 -9.29
C VAL A 65 -13.23 -15.59 -9.92
N GLN A 66 -14.26 -15.58 -9.08
CA GLN A 66 -15.66 -15.60 -9.52
C GLN A 66 -15.96 -14.20 -10.09
N ALA A 67 -15.97 -14.05 -11.40
CA ALA A 67 -16.30 -12.79 -12.08
C ALA A 67 -16.94 -13.10 -13.42
N ASN A 68 -18.05 -12.42 -13.71
CA ASN A 68 -18.81 -12.51 -14.96
C ASN A 68 -18.43 -11.41 -15.96
N THR A 69 -17.71 -10.37 -15.53
CA THR A 69 -17.21 -9.30 -16.38
C THR A 69 -15.69 -9.12 -16.21
N PRO A 70 -14.96 -8.61 -17.22
CA PRO A 70 -13.56 -8.24 -17.08
C PRO A 70 -13.34 -7.26 -15.93
N MET A 71 -14.22 -6.25 -15.79
CA MET A 71 -14.18 -5.27 -14.70
C MET A 71 -14.16 -5.94 -13.32
N LEU A 72 -15.11 -6.83 -13.05
CA LEU A 72 -15.14 -7.55 -11.77
C LEU A 72 -13.94 -8.49 -11.58
N CYS A 73 -13.41 -9.05 -12.67
CA CYS A 73 -12.23 -9.89 -12.61
C CYS A 73 -11.00 -9.08 -12.17
N TRP A 74 -10.73 -7.96 -12.84
CA TRP A 74 -9.59 -7.09 -12.52
C TRP A 74 -9.72 -6.46 -11.13
N ARG A 75 -10.94 -6.04 -10.75
CA ARG A 75 -11.22 -5.52 -9.41
C ARG A 75 -10.81 -6.51 -8.32
N ARG A 76 -11.32 -7.75 -8.42
CA ARG A 76 -11.14 -8.79 -7.38
C ARG A 76 -9.76 -9.43 -7.42
N ALA A 77 -9.16 -9.54 -8.60
CA ALA A 77 -7.88 -10.22 -8.79
C ALA A 77 -6.67 -9.31 -8.53
N VAL A 78 -6.81 -8.00 -8.81
CA VAL A 78 -5.69 -7.06 -8.85
C VAL A 78 -5.93 -5.85 -7.96
N TYR A 79 -7.02 -5.10 -8.19
CA TYR A 79 -7.24 -3.82 -7.50
C TYR A 79 -7.34 -3.97 -5.98
N LEU A 80 -8.32 -4.74 -5.49
CA LEU A 80 -8.53 -4.91 -4.06
C LEU A 80 -7.28 -5.51 -3.38
N PRO A 81 -6.66 -6.59 -3.89
CA PRO A 81 -5.42 -7.10 -3.31
C PRO A 81 -4.27 -6.10 -3.28
N LEU A 82 -4.15 -5.23 -4.30
CA LEU A 82 -3.11 -4.22 -4.35
C LEU A 82 -3.32 -3.15 -3.27
N VAL A 83 -4.54 -2.62 -3.16
CA VAL A 83 -4.91 -1.62 -2.15
C VAL A 83 -4.71 -2.19 -0.74
N ASP A 84 -5.23 -3.39 -0.49
CA ASP A 84 -5.08 -4.09 0.79
C ASP A 84 -3.59 -4.31 1.13
N TYR A 85 -2.77 -4.70 0.14
CA TYR A 85 -1.33 -4.86 0.30
C TYR A 85 -0.62 -3.54 0.63
N LEU A 86 -0.94 -2.43 -0.06
CA LEU A 86 -0.32 -1.13 0.20
C LEU A 86 -0.64 -0.63 1.62
N VAL A 87 -1.89 -0.76 2.04
CA VAL A 87 -2.34 -0.46 3.40
C VAL A 87 -1.58 -1.31 4.42
N GLN A 88 -1.47 -2.62 4.19
CA GLN A 88 -0.74 -3.51 5.08
C GLN A 88 0.74 -3.14 5.16
N TRP A 89 1.37 -2.90 4.01
CA TRP A 89 2.79 -2.57 3.92
C TRP A 89 3.13 -1.27 4.65
N LEU A 90 2.31 -0.23 4.47
CA LEU A 90 2.48 1.04 5.19
C LEU A 90 2.31 0.85 6.70
N ASN A 91 1.29 0.09 7.12
CA ASN A 91 1.07 -0.22 8.53
C ASN A 91 2.26 -0.96 9.16
N ASP A 92 2.78 -1.98 8.49
CA ASP A 92 3.92 -2.77 8.96
C ASP A 92 5.18 -1.92 9.07
N ARG A 93 5.42 -1.03 8.08
CA ARG A 93 6.53 -0.10 8.08
C ARG A 93 6.43 0.88 9.25
N SER A 94 5.27 1.52 9.44
CA SER A 94 5.07 2.49 10.52
C SER A 94 5.19 1.85 11.91
N ARG A 95 4.75 0.60 12.08
CA ARG A 95 4.93 -0.17 13.33
C ARG A 95 6.39 -0.48 13.64
N LYS A 96 7.15 -1.00 12.67
CA LYS A 96 8.58 -1.33 12.84
C LYS A 96 9.40 -0.13 13.29
N HIS A 97 9.06 1.04 12.76
CA HIS A 97 9.75 2.29 13.02
C HIS A 97 9.38 2.91 14.38
N ARG A 98 8.10 2.88 14.77
CA ARG A 98 7.60 3.49 16.02
C ARG A 98 8.33 3.02 17.28
N TYR A 99 8.54 1.72 17.46
CA TYR A 99 9.19 1.19 18.66
C TYR A 99 10.69 1.54 18.76
N ARG A 100 11.38 1.56 17.62
CA ARG A 100 12.79 1.93 17.55
C ARG A 100 13.00 3.42 17.86
N PHE A 101 12.10 4.27 17.39
CA PHE A 101 12.22 5.72 17.55
C PHE A 101 11.83 6.22 18.93
N LEU A 102 10.80 5.62 19.56
CA LEU A 102 10.49 5.90 20.96
C LEU A 102 11.66 5.51 21.87
N GLY A 103 12.26 4.33 21.68
CA GLY A 103 13.45 3.93 22.46
C GLY A 103 14.61 4.92 22.32
N GLN A 104 14.90 5.38 21.10
CA GLN A 104 15.97 6.35 20.85
C GLN A 104 15.67 7.76 21.39
N SER A 105 14.41 8.22 21.32
CA SER A 105 14.03 9.53 21.84
C SER A 105 14.03 9.56 23.38
N TYR A 106 13.60 8.47 24.03
CA TYR A 106 13.72 8.31 25.49
C TYR A 106 15.19 8.21 25.93
N SER A 107 16.05 7.44 25.25
CA SER A 107 17.48 7.37 25.58
C SER A 107 18.22 8.70 25.40
N ARG A 108 17.84 9.52 24.41
CA ARG A 108 18.40 10.87 24.22
C ARG A 108 17.90 11.85 25.29
N LYS A 109 16.62 11.81 25.67
CA LYS A 109 16.07 12.64 26.74
C LYS A 109 16.57 12.24 28.14
N ALA A 110 16.95 10.98 28.33
CA ALA A 110 17.46 10.46 29.61
C ALA A 110 18.97 10.67 29.84
N GLY A 111 19.68 11.37 28.95
CA GLY A 111 21.06 11.81 29.22
C GLY A 111 22.09 10.69 29.43
N PHE A 112 21.96 9.56 28.73
CA PHE A 112 22.96 8.47 28.84
C PHE A 112 24.18 8.76 27.94
N THR A 113 25.03 9.70 28.36
CA THR A 113 26.43 9.79 27.92
C THR A 113 27.13 8.51 28.37
N ARG A 114 27.51 7.65 27.42
CA ARG A 114 28.53 6.62 27.69
C ARG A 114 29.81 7.35 28.07
N GLN A 115 30.13 7.40 29.36
CA GLN A 115 31.50 7.61 29.80
C GLN A 115 32.31 6.42 29.30
N SER A 116 33.19 6.67 28.34
CA SER A 116 34.34 5.82 28.05
C SER A 116 35.21 5.80 29.30
N GLN A 117 35.34 4.63 29.92
CA GLN A 117 36.43 4.35 30.86
C GLN A 117 37.67 4.01 30.03
N ASP A 118 38.73 4.79 30.29
CA ASP A 118 40.17 4.59 30.12
C ASP A 118 40.70 3.57 29.10
#